data_AF-W1XY31-F1
#
_entry.id   AF-W1XY31-F1
#
_cell.length_a   1.000
_cell.length_b   1.000
_cell.length_c   1.000
_cell.angle_alpha   90.00
_cell.angle_beta   90.00
_cell.angle_gamma   90.00
#
_symmetry.space_group_name_H-M   'P 1'
#
loop_
_entity.id
_entity.type
_entity.pdbx_description
1 polymer ?
#
loop_
_entity_poly.entity_id
_entity_poly.type
_entity_poly.pdbx_seq_one_letter_code
_entity_poly.pdbx_strand_id
1 'polypeptide(L)' 'MLFFTGGDQLRITSLVGGTPVYDSLRKCLTKGIYIVGTSAGASVMSDTMIVQGNDDDSPRKCTLKMAPGLSFIRNV' A
#
# COMPACT_ATOMS: atom_id res chain seq x y z
N MET A 1 -13.08 -3.61 -11.53
CA MET A 1 -12.41 -3.98 -10.27
C MET A 1 -10.92 -4.14 -10.58
N LEU A 2 -10.05 -3.59 -9.74
CA LEU A 2 -8.60 -3.69 -9.87
C LEU A 2 -8.04 -4.43 -8.66
N PHE A 3 -7.09 -5.35 -8.88
CA PHE A 3 -6.56 -6.20 -7.82
C PHE A 3 -5.04 -6.08 -7.72
N PHE A 4 -4.54 -5.71 -6.54
CA PHE A 4 -3.13 -5.74 -6.19
C PHE A 4 -2.80 -7.08 -5.55
N THR A 5 -2.01 -7.88 -6.25
CA THR A 5 -1.49 -9.14 -5.72
C THR A 5 -0.49 -8.88 -4.59
N GLY A 6 -0.19 -9.94 -3.83
CA GLY A 6 0.93 -9.94 -2.89
C GLY A 6 2.30 -9.88 -3.59
N GLY A 7 3.35 -9.84 -2.78
CA GLY A 7 4.74 -9.73 -3.24
C GLY A 7 5.49 -8.68 -2.43
N ASP A 8 6.00 -7.67 -3.11
CA ASP A 8 6.83 -6.62 -2.51
C ASP A 8 6.12 -5.25 -2.55
N GLN A 9 5.75 -4.75 -1.38
CA GLN A 9 5.08 -3.47 -1.19
C GLN A 9 5.91 -2.28 -1.68
N LEU A 10 7.23 -2.29 -1.51
CA LEU A 10 8.12 -1.22 -1.98
C LEU A 10 8.18 -1.20 -3.50
N ARG A 11 8.19 -2.37 -4.13
CA ARG A 11 8.18 -2.49 -5.58
C ARG A 11 6.87 -1.95 -6.17
N ILE A 12 5.74 -2.27 -5.54
CA ILE A 12 4.42 -1.78 -5.99
C ILE A 12 4.36 -0.25 -5.85
N THR A 13 4.72 0.32 -4.69
CA THR A 13 4.72 1.78 -4.50
C THR A 13 5.69 2.49 -5.43
N SER A 14 6.86 1.91 -5.74
CA SER A 14 7.85 2.53 -6.63
C SER A 14 7.43 2.49 -8.10
N LEU A 15 6.71 1.43 -8.52
CA LEU A 15 6.24 1.30 -9.90
C LEU A 15 5.00 2.17 -10.18
N VAL A 16 4.14 2.35 -9.18
CA VAL A 16 2.86 3.04 -9.35
C VAL A 16 2.96 4.49 -8.86
N GLY A 17 3.61 4.74 -7.73
CA GLY A 17 3.73 6.05 -7.11
C GLY A 17 4.35 7.10 -8.04
N GLY A 18 3.73 8.28 -8.11
CA GLY A 18 4.20 9.38 -8.94
C GLY A 18 4.02 9.18 -10.45
N THR A 19 3.38 8.10 -10.90
CA THR A 19 3.10 7.86 -12.32
C THR A 19 1.69 8.31 -12.71
N PRO A 20 1.39 8.56 -14.00
CA PRO A 20 0.03 8.84 -14.47
C PRO A 20 -0.97 7.71 -14.19
N VAL A 21 -0.47 6.48 -13.97
CA VAL A 21 -1.30 5.33 -13.57
C VAL A 21 -1.88 5.57 -12.18
N TYR A 22 -1.08 6.09 -11.24
CA TYR A 22 -1.55 6.43 -9.91
C TYR A 22 -2.69 7.45 -9.92
N ASP A 23 -2.56 8.52 -10.70
CA ASP A 23 -3.61 9.52 -10.85
C ASP A 23 -4.89 8.93 -11.46
N SER A 24 -4.72 8.03 -12.42
CA SER A 24 -5.84 7.34 -13.06
C SER A 24 -6.54 6.40 -12.09
N LEU A 25 -5.80 5.65 -11.26
CA LEU A 25 -6.35 4.80 -10.20
C LEU A 25 -7.15 5.61 -9.19
N ARG A 26 -6.63 6.78 -8.80
CA ARG A 26 -7.32 7.70 -7.89
C ARG A 26 -8.63 8.24 -8.48
N LYS A 27 -8.66 8.53 -9.78
CA LYS A 27 -9.89 8.86 -10.52
C LYS A 27 -10.85 7.68 -10.65
N CYS A 28 -10.34 6.45 -10.75
CA CYS A 28 -11.16 5.25 -10.79
C CYS A 28 -11.84 4.99 -9.44
N LEU A 29 -11.13 5.21 -8.33
CA LEU A 29 -11.70 5.18 -6.98
C LEU A 29 -12.86 6.16 -6.82
N THR A 30 -12.70 7.42 -7.26
CA THR A 30 -13.79 8.41 -7.19
C THR A 30 -14.97 8.08 -8.10
N LYS A 31 -14.76 7.30 -9.16
CA LYS A 31 -15.80 6.78 -10.06
C LYS A 31 -16.48 5.50 -9.56
N GLY A 32 -16.11 5.00 -8.36
CA GLY A 32 -16.72 3.81 -7.77
C GLY A 32 -16.12 2.48 -8.24
N ILE A 33 -14.92 2.47 -8.82
CA ILE A 33 -14.21 1.23 -9.12
C ILE A 33 -13.60 0.67 -7.82
N TYR A 34 -13.93 -0.58 -7.51
CA TYR A 34 -13.32 -1.32 -6.40
C TYR A 34 -11.85 -1.64 -6.70
N ILE A 35 -10.97 -1.23 -5.78
CA ILE A 35 -9.57 -1.65 -5.73
C ILE A 35 -9.43 -2.58 -4.53
N VAL A 36 -8.89 -3.77 -4.76
CA VAL A 36 -8.72 -4.84 -3.75
C VAL A 36 -7.24 -5.22 -3.69
N GLY A 37 -6.74 -5.61 -2.52
CA GLY A 37 -5.33 -5.96 -2.34
C GLY A 37 -5.15 -7.10 -1.34
N THR A 38 -4.10 -7.92 -1.53
CA THR A 38 -3.74 -9.00 -0.59
C THR A 38 -2.28 -8.90 -0.18
N SER A 39 -1.97 -9.12 1.10
CA SER A 39 -0.60 -9.04 1.64
C SER A 39 0.04 -7.68 1.29
N ALA A 40 1.16 -7.64 0.57
CA ALA A 40 1.78 -6.41 0.08
C ALA A 40 0.79 -5.45 -0.62
N GLY A 41 -0.11 -6.00 -1.45
CA GLY A 41 -1.11 -5.22 -2.15
C GLY A 41 -2.13 -4.54 -1.23
N ALA A 42 -2.37 -5.08 -0.03
CA ALA A 42 -3.18 -4.43 1.00
C ALA A 42 -2.37 -3.36 1.76
N SER A 43 -1.11 -3.65 2.08
CA SER A 43 -0.22 -2.72 2.78
C SER A 43 0.01 -1.43 2.01
N VAL A 44 0.10 -1.47 0.68
CA VAL A 44 0.28 -0.26 -0.14
C VAL A 44 -0.98 0.60 -0.24
N MET A 45 -2.14 0.14 0.23
CA MET A 45 -3.39 0.93 0.11
C MET A 45 -3.50 2.03 1.15
N SER A 46 -2.87 1.87 2.31
CA SER A 46 -2.86 2.84 3.40
C SER A 46 -1.99 4.06 3.07
N ASP A 47 -2.14 5.13 3.86
CA ASP A 47 -1.24 6.28 3.80
C ASP A 47 0.17 5.89 4.28
N THR A 48 0.22 5.03 5.30
CA THR A 48 1.46 4.52 5.89
C THR A 48 1.46 2.99 5.87
N MET A 49 2.53 2.39 5.37
CA MET A 49 2.68 0.95 5.25
C MET A 49 3.82 0.43 6.14
N ILE A 50 3.61 -0.74 6.76
CA ILE A 50 4.68 -1.48 7.43
C ILE A 50 5.43 -2.29 6.38
N VAL A 51 6.74 -2.05 6.28
CA VAL A 51 7.60 -2.66 5.27
C VAL A 51 8.38 -3.83 5.85
N GLN A 52 8.70 -3.80 7.14
CA GLN A 52 9.49 -4.82 7.81
C GLN A 52 9.18 -4.83 9.30
N GLY A 53 9.09 -6.01 9.90
CA GLY A 53 9.02 -6.25 11.34
C GLY A 53 9.75 -7.56 11.65
N ASN A 54 10.49 -7.61 12.76
CA ASN A 54 11.07 -8.86 13.24
C ASN A 54 9.98 -9.64 14.00
N ASP A 55 9.73 -10.88 13.60
CA ASP A 55 8.71 -11.76 14.22
C ASP A 55 9.07 -12.24 15.64
N ASP A 56 10.34 -12.14 16.03
CA ASP A 56 10.89 -12.75 17.24
C ASP A 56 10.72 -11.89 18.51
N ASP A 57 10.10 -10.71 18.40
CA ASP A 57 9.92 -9.79 19.52
C ASP A 57 8.55 -9.10 19.46
N SER A 58 7.99 -8.76 20.62
CA SER A 58 6.73 -8.00 20.68
C SER A 58 6.89 -6.70 19.88
N PRO A 59 5.90 -6.25 19.09
CA PRO A 59 6.05 -5.10 18.20
C PRO A 59 6.40 -3.83 19.00
N ARG A 60 7.70 -3.52 19.09
CA ARG A 60 8.21 -2.28 19.68
C ARG A 60 8.44 -1.31 18.54
N LYS A 61 8.09 -0.02 18.75
CA LYS A 61 8.23 1.08 17.77
C LYS A 61 9.59 1.16 17.05
N CYS A 62 10.64 0.54 17.59
CA CYS A 62 12.00 0.54 17.04
C CYS A 62 12.31 -0.62 16.06
N THR A 63 11.45 -1.64 15.96
CA THR A 63 11.65 -2.81 15.09
C THR A 63 10.80 -2.80 13.82
N LEU A 64 9.84 -1.88 13.74
CA LEU A 64 8.95 -1.71 12.60
C LEU A 64 9.49 -0.64 11.66
N LYS A 65 9.84 -1.01 10.43
CA LYS A 65 10.11 -0.04 9.37
C LYS A 65 8.82 0.33 8.67
N MET A 66 8.54 1.62 8.59
CA MET A 66 7.40 2.15 7.87
C MET A 66 7.82 2.92 6.62
N ALA A 67 6.95 2.95 5.62
CA ALA A 67 7.10 3.75 4.42
C ALA A 67 5.75 4.37 4.01
N PRO A 68 5.73 5.41 3.18
CA PRO A 68 4.49 5.92 2.59
C PRO A 68 3.88 4.89 1.63
N GLY A 69 2.56 4.70 1.73
CA GLY A 69 1.79 3.89 0.77
C GLY A 69 1.24 4.73 -0.39
N LEU A 70 0.19 4.23 -1.04
CA LEU A 70 -0.51 4.88 -2.15
C LEU A 70 -1.70 5.74 -1.69
N SER A 71 -2.00 5.81 -0.39
CA SER A 71 -3.04 6.72 0.13
C SER A 71 -4.42 6.55 -0.54
N PHE A 72 -4.77 5.30 -0.90
CA PHE A 72 -6.09 4.98 -1.46
C PHE A 72 -7.16 4.93 -0.37
N ILE A 73 -6.76 4.51 0.83
CA ILE A 73 -7.60 4.49 2.03
C ILE A 73 -6.96 5.47 3.03
N ARG A 74 -7.76 6.42 3.50
CA ARG A 74 -7.31 7.43 4.46
C ARG A 74 -7.56 6.96 5.90
N ASN A 75 -6.68 7.33 6.83
CA ASN A 75 -6.75 6.98 8.26
C ASN A 75 -6.56 5.49 8.60
N VAL A 76 -5.73 4.79 7.82
CA VAL A 76 -5.30 3.41 8.09
C VAL A 76 -3.81 3.25 7.85
#